data_AF-D8PV30-F1
#
_entry.id   AF-D8PV30-F1
#
_cell.length_a   1.000
_cell.length_b   1.000
_cell.length_c   1.000
_cell.angle_alpha   90.00
_cell.angle_beta   90.00
_cell.angle_gamma   90.00
#
_symmetry.space_group_name_H-M   'P 1'
#
loop_
_entity.id
_entity.type
_entity.pdbx_description
1 polymer ?
#
loop_
_entity_poly.entity_id
_entity_poly.type
_entity_poly.pdbx_seq_one_letter_code
_entity_poly.pdbx_strand_id
1 'polypeptide(L)'
;MWIVDEKAVQHVKAFFPEIALLGELCAQNPHWIFDSCRYIYSKLAQTSALRLLWQPTRDTARSVAVYAMHVSQIFEGLRSIVDAIFLAISSGDGAAIEPQVDSIADAASVLLTRIDDGLHAFDVADGNIFEYVQIVNRQFAPSQPAKFFLPVVDLRTDEDILRDNARRDILRELRTAHTSMVSVSSVLEQIRISVDFMINRFFGNKLADLRRLPEDERRRVSMGMQQMISCLACDAKTCRSAVQHISNLEEEYWRLLQSELKSASEIEEDKLFS
;
A
#
# COMPACT_ATOMS: atom_id res chain seq x y z
N MET A 1 24.02 -3.66 -3.81
CA MET A 1 23.88 -4.10 -2.41
C MET A 1 24.43 -2.99 -1.54
N TRP A 2 23.56 -2.20 -0.90
CA TRP A 2 24.00 -1.12 -0.01
C TRP A 2 24.48 -1.78 1.28
N ILE A 3 25.74 -1.56 1.66
CA ILE A 3 26.25 -1.99 2.95
C ILE A 3 25.61 -1.04 3.97
N VAL A 4 24.52 -1.49 4.59
CA VAL A 4 23.92 -0.80 5.73
C VAL A 4 24.89 -0.98 6.89
N ASP A 5 25.41 0.12 7.42
CA ASP A 5 26.15 0.08 8.67
C ASP A 5 25.16 -0.21 9.79
N GLU A 6 25.05 -1.49 10.16
CA GLU A 6 24.13 -1.97 11.20
C GLU A 6 24.29 -1.21 12.51
N LYS A 7 25.49 -0.70 12.82
CA LYS A 7 25.74 0.08 14.04
C LYS A 7 25.16 1.49 13.95
N ALA A 8 25.21 2.13 12.78
CA ALA A 8 24.61 3.45 12.56
C ALA A 8 23.07 3.36 12.63
N VAL A 9 22.49 2.31 12.04
CA VAL A 9 21.05 2.05 12.13
C VAL A 9 20.64 1.78 13.58
N GLN A 10 21.39 0.95 14.33
CA GLN A 10 21.11 0.70 15.76
C GLN A 10 21.16 1.98 16.61
N HIS A 11 22.03 2.94 16.30
CA HIS A 11 22.05 4.23 17.00
C HIS A 11 20.78 5.04 16.69
N VAL A 12 20.36 5.12 15.44
CA VAL A 12 19.07 5.74 15.10
C VAL A 12 17.92 5.01 15.80
N LYS A 13 17.92 3.67 15.85
CA LYS A 13 16.90 2.89 16.58
C LYS A 13 16.86 3.23 18.08
N ALA A 14 18.02 3.49 18.69
CA ALA A 14 18.10 3.84 20.12
C ALA A 14 17.54 5.24 20.41
N PHE A 15 17.73 6.20 19.50
CA PHE A 15 17.26 7.58 19.68
C PHE A 15 15.83 7.80 19.13
N PHE A 16 15.46 7.05 18.09
CA PHE A 16 14.24 7.12 17.31
C PHE A 16 13.72 5.71 16.93
N PRO A 17 13.27 4.90 17.91
CA PRO A 17 12.74 3.55 17.66
C PRO A 17 11.56 3.55 16.68
N GLU A 18 10.85 4.66 16.59
CA GLU A 18 9.71 4.89 15.71
C GLU A 18 10.14 4.92 14.22
N ILE A 19 11.29 5.54 13.97
CA ILE A 19 11.94 5.59 12.65
C ILE A 19 12.48 4.21 12.25
N ALA A 20 12.85 3.39 13.23
CA ALA A 20 13.33 2.03 12.97
C ALA A 20 12.22 1.05 12.55
N LEU A 21 11.05 1.16 13.18
CA LEU A 21 9.84 0.41 12.86
C LEU A 21 9.45 0.62 11.38
N LEU A 22 9.62 1.84 10.91
CA LEU A 22 9.41 2.23 9.52
C LEU A 22 10.37 1.54 8.56
N GLY A 23 11.67 1.52 8.87
CA GLY A 23 12.64 0.79 8.05
C GLY A 23 12.35 -0.71 7.94
N GLU A 24 11.72 -1.31 8.95
CA GLU A 24 11.31 -2.73 8.95
C GLU A 24 10.06 -2.97 8.08
N LEU A 25 9.09 -2.06 8.09
CA LEU A 25 7.96 -2.08 7.14
C LEU A 25 8.44 -2.00 5.69
N CYS A 26 9.42 -1.13 5.43
CA CYS A 26 10.00 -0.95 4.09
C CYS A 26 10.66 -2.25 3.57
N ALA A 27 11.28 -3.02 4.46
CA ALA A 27 11.84 -4.32 4.13
C ALA A 27 10.78 -5.41 3.84
N GLN A 28 9.52 -5.21 4.28
CA GLN A 28 8.43 -6.18 4.12
C GLN A 28 7.57 -5.95 2.85
N ASN A 29 8.03 -5.08 1.94
CA ASN A 29 7.56 -4.84 0.57
C ASN A 29 6.20 -4.13 0.39
N PRO A 30 6.09 -3.25 -0.63
CA PRO A 30 4.83 -2.70 -1.14
C PRO A 30 4.25 -3.44 -2.37
N HIS A 31 4.97 -4.39 -3.00
CA HIS A 31 4.58 -5.00 -4.29
C HIS A 31 3.32 -5.89 -4.25
N TRP A 32 2.99 -6.46 -3.09
CA TRP A 32 2.03 -7.56 -2.97
C TRP A 32 0.57 -7.12 -3.23
N ILE A 33 0.19 -5.90 -2.84
CA ILE A 33 -1.14 -5.34 -3.16
C ILE A 33 -1.37 -5.29 -4.68
N PHE A 34 -0.33 -4.90 -5.41
CA PHE A 34 -0.38 -4.65 -6.85
C PHE A 34 -0.31 -5.95 -7.65
N ASP A 35 0.49 -6.91 -7.17
CA ASP A 35 0.51 -8.26 -7.72
C ASP A 35 -0.84 -8.95 -7.59
N SER A 36 -1.53 -8.78 -6.46
CA SER A 36 -2.90 -9.27 -6.29
C SER A 36 -3.87 -8.64 -7.28
N CYS A 37 -3.81 -7.33 -7.53
CA CYS A 37 -4.65 -6.67 -8.54
C CYS A 37 -4.38 -7.22 -9.96
N ARG A 38 -3.10 -7.31 -10.36
CA ARG A 38 -2.69 -7.88 -11.65
C ARG A 38 -3.17 -9.32 -11.82
N TYR A 39 -3.02 -10.13 -10.77
CA TYR A 39 -3.42 -11.53 -10.79
C TYR A 39 -4.93 -11.69 -10.91
N ILE A 40 -5.72 -10.86 -10.20
CA ILE A 40 -7.18 -10.84 -10.32
C ILE A 40 -7.60 -10.50 -11.75
N TYR A 41 -7.05 -9.44 -12.36
CA TYR A 41 -7.35 -9.09 -13.75
C TYR A 41 -6.99 -10.22 -14.73
N SER A 42 -5.82 -10.86 -14.54
CA SER A 42 -5.39 -12.01 -15.34
C SER A 42 -6.36 -13.19 -15.25
N LYS A 43 -6.86 -13.50 -14.05
CA LYS A 43 -7.83 -14.58 -13.83
C LYS A 43 -9.19 -14.26 -14.44
N LEU A 44 -9.63 -13.02 -14.35
CA LEU A 44 -10.90 -12.60 -14.95
C LEU A 44 -10.87 -12.69 -16.47
N ALA A 45 -9.79 -12.26 -17.11
CA ALA A 45 -9.64 -12.33 -18.57
C ALA A 45 -9.57 -13.77 -19.13
N GLN A 46 -9.29 -14.76 -18.28
CA GLN A 46 -9.33 -16.18 -18.65
C GLN A 46 -10.75 -16.78 -18.56
N THR A 47 -11.73 -16.00 -18.13
CA THR A 47 -13.10 -16.48 -17.90
C THR A 47 -14.12 -15.54 -18.55
N SER A 48 -15.34 -16.04 -18.78
CA SER A 48 -16.46 -15.19 -19.20
C SER A 48 -16.89 -14.14 -18.16
N ALA A 49 -16.33 -14.21 -16.94
CA ALA A 49 -16.71 -13.34 -15.82
C ALA A 49 -16.11 -11.93 -15.86
N LEU A 50 -15.20 -11.64 -16.80
CA LEU A 50 -14.59 -10.31 -16.94
C LEU A 50 -15.66 -9.21 -17.02
N ARG A 51 -16.70 -9.36 -17.85
CA ARG A 51 -17.79 -8.37 -17.99
C ARG A 51 -18.56 -8.14 -16.70
N LEU A 52 -18.80 -9.21 -15.93
CA LEU A 52 -19.60 -9.17 -14.71
C LEU A 52 -18.85 -8.55 -13.53
N LEU A 53 -17.53 -8.70 -13.52
CA LEU A 53 -16.70 -8.33 -12.38
C LEU A 53 -15.75 -7.17 -12.67
N TRP A 54 -15.68 -6.70 -13.91
CA TRP A 54 -14.84 -5.58 -14.32
C TRP A 54 -14.98 -4.38 -13.38
N GLN A 55 -16.22 -3.90 -13.20
CA GLN A 55 -16.48 -2.70 -12.43
C GLN A 55 -16.12 -2.89 -10.94
N PRO A 56 -16.57 -3.97 -10.26
CA PRO A 56 -16.11 -4.31 -8.91
C PRO A 56 -14.58 -4.40 -8.78
N THR A 57 -13.91 -5.09 -9.70
CA THR A 57 -12.44 -5.22 -9.68
C THR A 57 -11.76 -3.86 -9.80
N ARG A 58 -12.26 -3.01 -10.70
CA ARG A 58 -11.75 -1.66 -10.90
C ARG A 58 -11.94 -0.81 -9.66
N ASP A 59 -13.12 -0.82 -9.07
CA ASP A 59 -13.42 -0.01 -7.88
C ASP A 59 -12.55 -0.43 -6.69
N THR A 60 -12.38 -1.74 -6.46
CA THR A 60 -11.43 -2.26 -5.45
C THR A 60 -9.98 -1.88 -5.77
N ALA A 61 -9.52 -2.07 -7.01
CA ALA A 61 -8.14 -1.75 -7.39
C ALA A 61 -7.83 -0.26 -7.21
N ARG A 62 -8.79 0.62 -7.51
CA ARG A 62 -8.66 2.07 -7.32
C ARG A 62 -8.59 2.48 -5.86
N SER A 63 -9.49 1.99 -5.01
CA SER A 63 -9.46 2.35 -3.59
C SER A 63 -8.15 1.87 -2.94
N VAL A 64 -7.70 0.69 -3.33
CA VAL A 64 -6.42 0.13 -2.91
C VAL A 64 -5.23 0.97 -3.40
N ALA A 65 -5.26 1.46 -4.64
CA ALA A 65 -4.24 2.35 -5.19
C ALA A 65 -4.24 3.73 -4.47
N VAL A 66 -5.41 4.26 -4.13
CA VAL A 66 -5.55 5.50 -3.35
C VAL A 66 -4.94 5.31 -1.95
N TYR A 67 -5.25 4.20 -1.26
CA TYR A 67 -4.62 3.88 0.01
C TYR A 67 -3.09 3.84 -0.10
N ALA A 68 -2.54 3.14 -1.10
CA ALA A 68 -1.10 3.09 -1.33
C ALA A 68 -0.47 4.46 -1.64
N MET A 69 -1.24 5.39 -2.22
CA MET A 69 -0.79 6.77 -2.42
C MET A 69 -0.67 7.53 -1.10
N HIS A 70 -1.64 7.38 -0.20
CA HIS A 70 -1.54 7.97 1.13
C HIS A 70 -0.36 7.38 1.91
N VAL A 71 -0.13 6.06 1.83
CA VAL A 71 1.08 5.42 2.42
C VAL A 71 2.37 6.05 1.87
N SER A 72 2.44 6.31 0.56
CA SER A 72 3.58 7.02 -0.05
C SER A 72 3.78 8.42 0.55
N GLN A 73 2.70 9.19 0.71
CA GLN A 73 2.74 10.53 1.29
C GLN A 73 3.13 10.53 2.77
N ILE A 74 2.75 9.50 3.51
CA ILE A 74 3.17 9.28 4.90
C ILE A 74 4.69 9.04 4.94
N PHE A 75 5.25 8.20 4.07
CA PHE A 75 6.70 8.03 3.98
C PHE A 75 7.44 9.33 3.65
N GLU A 76 6.88 10.17 2.77
CA GLU A 76 7.43 11.50 2.50
C GLU A 76 7.35 12.43 3.70
N GLY A 77 6.25 12.41 4.45
CA GLY A 77 6.10 13.23 5.66
C GLY A 77 7.07 12.81 6.76
N LEU A 78 7.25 11.49 6.93
CA LEU A 78 8.26 10.94 7.84
C LEU A 78 9.66 11.38 7.45
N ARG A 79 9.98 11.30 6.16
CA ARG A 79 11.25 11.81 5.65
C ARG A 79 11.42 13.29 6.00
N SER A 80 10.39 14.13 5.83
CA SER A 80 10.46 15.55 6.20
C SER A 80 10.78 15.76 7.69
N ILE A 81 10.22 14.95 8.59
CA ILE A 81 10.56 14.99 10.02
C ILE A 81 12.03 14.58 10.23
N VAL A 82 12.48 13.48 9.62
CA VAL A 82 13.88 13.03 9.77
C VAL A 82 14.84 14.09 9.21
N ASP A 83 14.53 14.68 8.07
CA ASP A 83 15.29 15.78 7.45
C ASP A 83 15.36 17.00 8.39
N ALA A 84 14.23 17.37 9.01
CA ALA A 84 14.18 18.49 9.96
C ALA A 84 15.02 18.22 11.22
N ILE A 85 14.92 17.02 11.80
CA ILE A 85 15.74 16.60 12.94
C ILE A 85 17.23 16.57 12.56
N PHE A 86 17.55 16.02 11.39
CA PHE A 86 18.92 15.95 10.89
C PHE A 86 19.53 17.35 10.72
N LEU A 87 18.78 18.29 10.15
CA LEU A 87 19.19 19.69 10.03
C LEU A 87 19.41 20.32 11.41
N ALA A 88 18.52 20.04 12.35
CA ALA A 88 18.56 20.59 13.70
C ALA A 88 19.75 20.08 14.54
N ILE A 89 20.21 18.84 14.32
CA ILE A 89 21.43 18.29 14.92
C ILE A 89 22.68 18.83 14.22
N SER A 90 22.61 19.01 12.90
CA SER A 90 23.76 19.45 12.09
C SER A 90 24.03 20.96 12.18
N SER A 91 23.05 21.76 12.61
CA SER A 91 23.25 23.18 12.85
C SER A 91 24.18 23.39 14.05
N GLY A 92 25.22 24.19 13.90
CA GLY A 92 26.20 24.45 14.96
C GLY A 92 25.59 25.04 16.24
N ASP A 93 26.35 24.96 17.34
CA ASP A 93 25.90 25.32 18.70
C ASP A 93 25.35 26.74 18.87
N GLY A 94 25.64 27.65 17.93
CA GLY A 94 25.14 29.04 17.94
C GLY A 94 23.78 29.26 17.28
N ALA A 95 23.17 28.24 16.66
CA ALA A 95 21.86 28.39 16.04
C ALA A 95 20.73 28.36 17.08
N ALA A 96 19.81 29.33 16.99
CA ALA A 96 18.58 29.34 17.79
C ALA A 96 17.83 28.02 17.60
N ILE A 97 17.37 27.42 18.71
CA ILE A 97 16.74 26.09 18.76
C ILE A 97 15.27 26.17 18.32
N GLU A 98 14.63 27.30 18.63
CA GLU A 98 13.21 27.54 18.48
C GLU A 98 12.73 27.34 17.03
N PRO A 99 13.37 27.93 16.00
CA PRO A 99 12.93 27.74 14.61
C PRO A 99 13.00 26.29 14.11
N GLN A 100 13.89 25.48 14.69
CA GLN A 100 14.02 24.08 14.30
C GLN A 100 13.01 23.20 15.02
N VAL A 101 12.70 23.51 16.28
CA VAL A 101 11.60 22.88 17.01
C VAL A 101 10.28 23.16 16.30
N ASP A 102 10.04 24.40 15.88
CA ASP A 102 8.86 24.79 15.11
C ASP A 102 8.80 24.02 13.78
N SER A 103 9.91 23.94 13.05
CA SER A 103 9.97 23.17 11.79
C SER A 103 9.70 21.67 11.98
N ILE A 104 10.14 21.07 13.09
CA ILE A 104 9.83 19.67 13.41
C ILE A 104 8.35 19.51 13.76
N ALA A 105 7.79 20.44 14.53
CA ALA A 105 6.38 20.43 14.92
C ALA A 105 5.45 20.58 13.71
N ASP A 106 5.77 21.48 12.79
CA ASP A 106 5.02 21.68 11.54
C ASP A 106 5.05 20.42 10.67
N ALA A 107 6.23 19.82 10.48
CA ALA A 107 6.37 18.57 9.71
C ALA A 107 5.61 17.41 10.37
N ALA A 108 5.62 17.34 11.69
CA ALA A 108 4.89 16.35 12.46
C ALA A 108 3.36 16.54 12.36
N SER A 109 2.86 17.78 12.45
CA SER A 109 1.44 18.09 12.26
C SER A 109 0.94 17.68 10.87
N VAL A 110 1.69 18.01 9.82
CA VAL A 110 1.37 17.60 8.45
C VAL A 110 1.36 16.08 8.31
N LEU A 111 2.31 15.38 8.94
CA LEU A 111 2.35 13.93 8.91
C LEU A 111 1.13 13.31 9.62
N LEU A 112 0.73 13.83 10.78
CA LEU A 112 -0.45 13.33 11.49
C LEU A 112 -1.71 13.41 10.63
N THR A 113 -1.93 14.54 9.95
CA THR A 113 -3.03 14.67 8.98
C THR A 113 -2.96 13.62 7.87
N ARG A 114 -1.77 13.37 7.31
CA ARG A 114 -1.60 12.34 6.28
C ARG A 114 -1.85 10.93 6.79
N ILE A 115 -1.52 10.65 8.05
CA ILE A 115 -1.83 9.36 8.67
C ILE A 115 -3.33 9.20 8.82
N ASP A 116 -4.04 10.22 9.32
CA ASP A 116 -5.49 10.18 9.45
C ASP A 116 -6.18 9.99 8.08
N ASP A 117 -5.72 10.70 7.04
CA ASP A 117 -6.19 10.51 5.65
C ASP A 117 -5.90 9.10 5.13
N GLY A 118 -4.72 8.55 5.44
CA GLY A 118 -4.33 7.20 5.05
C GLY A 118 -5.15 6.11 5.73
N LEU A 119 -5.48 6.27 7.01
CA LEU A 119 -6.37 5.36 7.74
C LEU A 119 -7.80 5.43 7.20
N HIS A 120 -8.29 6.62 6.86
CA HIS A 120 -9.58 6.76 6.19
C HIS A 120 -9.60 6.06 4.82
N ALA A 121 -8.53 6.23 4.01
CA ALA A 121 -8.40 5.55 2.74
C ALA A 121 -8.32 4.02 2.89
N PHE A 122 -7.73 3.53 3.99
CA PHE A 122 -7.75 2.12 4.35
C PHE A 122 -9.19 1.63 4.59
N ASP A 123 -9.99 2.32 5.39
CA ASP A 123 -11.38 1.93 5.68
C ASP A 123 -12.22 1.82 4.39
N VAL A 124 -12.06 2.77 3.48
CA VAL A 124 -12.73 2.75 2.16
C VAL A 124 -12.28 1.54 1.34
N ALA A 125 -10.98 1.28 1.29
CA ALA A 125 -10.44 0.16 0.53
C ALA A 125 -10.81 -1.20 1.12
N ASP A 126 -10.84 -1.33 2.45
CA ASP A 126 -11.30 -2.53 3.15
C ASP A 126 -12.80 -2.78 2.87
N GLY A 127 -13.63 -1.74 2.96
CA GLY A 127 -15.04 -1.80 2.58
C GLY A 127 -15.24 -2.32 1.15
N ASN A 128 -14.47 -1.80 0.20
CA ASN A 128 -14.52 -2.26 -1.20
C ASN A 128 -14.03 -3.70 -1.39
N ILE A 129 -13.00 -4.13 -0.65
CA ILE A 129 -12.55 -5.54 -0.68
C ILE A 129 -13.65 -6.45 -0.14
N PHE A 130 -14.27 -6.08 0.98
CA PHE A 130 -15.35 -6.86 1.59
C PHE A 130 -16.57 -6.96 0.67
N GLU A 131 -16.99 -5.86 0.06
CA GLU A 131 -18.07 -5.86 -0.93
C GLU A 131 -17.72 -6.73 -2.13
N TYR A 132 -16.49 -6.62 -2.66
CA TYR A 132 -16.07 -7.42 -3.79
C TYR A 132 -16.04 -8.92 -3.47
N VAL A 133 -15.63 -9.31 -2.27
CA VAL A 133 -15.74 -10.71 -1.79
C VAL A 133 -17.20 -11.19 -1.84
N GLN A 134 -18.17 -10.37 -1.44
CA GLN A 134 -19.59 -10.74 -1.54
C GLN A 134 -20.03 -10.88 -2.99
N ILE A 135 -19.64 -9.96 -3.88
CA ILE A 135 -19.97 -10.00 -5.30
C ILE A 135 -19.39 -11.25 -5.96
N VAL A 136 -18.10 -11.55 -5.74
CA VAL A 136 -17.43 -12.76 -6.24
C VAL A 136 -18.16 -14.01 -5.76
N ASN A 137 -18.55 -14.06 -4.49
CA ASN A 137 -19.30 -15.21 -3.96
C ASN A 137 -20.71 -15.35 -4.54
N ARG A 138 -21.39 -14.25 -4.89
CA ARG A 138 -22.72 -14.28 -5.54
C ARG A 138 -22.62 -14.64 -7.02
N GLN A 139 -21.69 -14.04 -7.75
CA GLN A 139 -21.54 -14.18 -9.21
C GLN A 139 -20.88 -15.50 -9.63
N PHE A 140 -20.07 -16.09 -8.75
CA PHE A 140 -19.49 -17.42 -8.91
C PHE A 140 -20.10 -18.42 -7.92
N ALA A 141 -21.31 -18.17 -7.41
CA ALA A 141 -22.02 -19.18 -6.66
C ALA A 141 -22.17 -20.42 -7.57
N PRO A 142 -21.79 -21.62 -7.10
CA PRO A 142 -22.00 -22.81 -7.92
C PRO A 142 -23.49 -22.87 -8.24
N SER A 143 -23.82 -22.95 -9.54
CA SER A 143 -25.19 -23.30 -9.94
C SER A 143 -25.56 -24.53 -9.14
N GLN A 144 -26.65 -24.49 -8.35
CA GLN A 144 -27.12 -25.70 -7.69
C GLN A 144 -27.16 -26.77 -8.77
N PRO A 145 -26.39 -27.87 -8.65
CA PRO A 145 -26.61 -29.00 -9.53
C PRO A 145 -28.10 -29.27 -9.44
N ALA A 146 -28.78 -29.43 -10.57
CA ALA A 146 -30.16 -29.88 -10.56
C ALA A 146 -30.17 -31.22 -9.81
N LYS A 147 -30.36 -31.17 -8.48
CA LYS A 147 -30.10 -32.27 -7.53
C LYS A 147 -31.09 -33.40 -7.67
N PHE A 148 -31.91 -33.40 -8.73
CA PHE A 148 -33.01 -34.35 -8.86
C PHE A 148 -32.75 -35.53 -9.77
N PHE A 149 -31.77 -35.52 -10.68
CA PHE A 149 -31.51 -36.73 -11.49
C PHE A 149 -30.07 -36.81 -11.99
N LEU A 150 -29.19 -37.52 -11.27
CA LEU A 150 -28.21 -38.52 -11.79
C LEU A 150 -27.10 -38.82 -10.76
N PRO A 151 -26.80 -40.11 -10.49
CA PRO A 151 -25.67 -40.50 -9.65
C PRO A 151 -24.37 -40.59 -10.48
N VAL A 152 -23.26 -40.04 -9.95
CA VAL A 152 -21.84 -40.37 -10.28
C VAL A 152 -21.24 -39.87 -11.61
N VAL A 153 -21.60 -38.68 -12.10
CA VAL A 153 -20.73 -37.95 -13.07
C VAL A 153 -20.63 -36.49 -12.65
N ASP A 154 -19.40 -35.98 -12.51
CA ASP A 154 -19.15 -34.55 -12.33
C ASP A 154 -19.46 -33.86 -13.66
N LEU A 155 -20.70 -33.36 -13.82
CA LEU A 155 -21.21 -32.74 -15.05
C LEU A 155 -20.75 -31.27 -15.21
N ARG A 156 -19.74 -30.85 -14.45
CA ARG A 156 -19.17 -29.50 -14.58
C ARG A 156 -18.51 -29.34 -15.93
N THR A 157 -18.85 -28.27 -16.64
CA THR A 157 -18.18 -27.90 -17.88
C THR A 157 -16.76 -27.41 -17.56
N ASP A 158 -15.87 -27.41 -18.56
CA ASP A 158 -14.54 -26.82 -18.42
C ASP A 158 -14.61 -25.35 -17.96
N GLU A 159 -15.65 -24.62 -18.39
CA GLU A 159 -15.91 -23.24 -17.95
C GLU A 159 -16.33 -23.18 -16.47
N ASP A 160 -17.13 -24.12 -15.97
CA ASP A 160 -17.49 -24.18 -14.54
C ASP A 160 -16.24 -24.40 -13.67
N ILE A 161 -15.32 -25.25 -14.13
CA ILE A 161 -14.04 -25.52 -13.45
C ILE A 161 -13.15 -24.28 -13.47
N LEU A 162 -13.06 -23.58 -14.61
CA LEU A 162 -12.29 -22.33 -14.74
C LEU A 162 -12.85 -21.23 -13.83
N ARG A 163 -14.18 -21.10 -13.76
CA ARG A 163 -14.86 -20.14 -12.88
C ARG A 163 -14.67 -20.45 -11.40
N ASP A 164 -14.74 -21.72 -11.00
CA ASP A 164 -14.44 -22.15 -9.62
C ASP A 164 -12.98 -21.89 -9.24
N ASN A 165 -12.04 -22.10 -10.17
CA ASN A 165 -10.62 -21.81 -9.97
C ASN A 165 -10.38 -20.31 -9.85
N ALA A 166 -10.92 -19.51 -10.77
CA ALA A 166 -10.84 -18.05 -10.75
C ALA A 166 -11.44 -17.50 -9.44
N ARG A 167 -12.60 -18.00 -9.00
CA ARG A 167 -13.19 -17.61 -7.72
C ARG A 167 -12.24 -17.84 -6.55
N ARG A 168 -11.69 -19.06 -6.42
CA ARG A 168 -10.76 -19.40 -5.32
C ARG A 168 -9.51 -18.54 -5.34
N ASP A 169 -8.94 -18.34 -6.52
CA ASP A 169 -7.75 -17.53 -6.73
C ASP A 169 -8.00 -16.05 -6.41
N ILE A 170 -9.11 -15.47 -6.90
CA ILE A 170 -9.49 -14.08 -6.62
C ILE A 170 -9.70 -13.88 -5.12
N LEU A 171 -10.44 -14.78 -4.45
CA LEU A 171 -10.66 -14.69 -3.00
C LEU A 171 -9.37 -14.83 -2.19
N ARG A 172 -8.42 -15.65 -2.66
CA ARG A 172 -7.09 -15.74 -2.04
C ARG A 172 -6.35 -14.42 -2.16
N GLU A 173 -6.29 -13.84 -3.36
CA GLU A 173 -5.59 -12.57 -3.59
C GLU A 173 -6.23 -11.41 -2.82
N LEU A 174 -7.57 -11.35 -2.74
CA LEU A 174 -8.27 -10.35 -1.93
C LEU A 174 -7.93 -10.50 -0.44
N ARG A 175 -7.79 -11.73 0.07
CA ARG A 175 -7.36 -11.97 1.46
C ARG A 175 -5.91 -11.54 1.69
N THR A 176 -5.02 -11.80 0.73
CA THR A 176 -3.62 -11.35 0.79
C THR A 176 -3.56 -9.83 0.82
N ALA A 177 -4.28 -9.16 -0.09
CA ALA A 177 -4.42 -7.71 -0.14
C ALA A 177 -4.95 -7.13 1.19
N HIS A 178 -6.02 -7.71 1.73
CA HIS A 178 -6.57 -7.29 3.01
C HIS A 178 -5.58 -7.47 4.18
N THR A 179 -5.01 -8.67 4.33
CA THR A 179 -4.14 -9.02 5.47
C THR A 179 -2.99 -8.05 5.61
N SER A 180 -2.29 -7.76 4.52
CA SER A 180 -1.15 -6.87 4.65
C SER A 180 -1.53 -5.39 4.61
N MET A 181 -2.75 -5.03 4.17
CA MET A 181 -3.26 -3.66 4.35
C MET A 181 -3.52 -3.40 5.82
N VAL A 182 -4.16 -4.33 6.52
CA VAL A 182 -4.33 -4.33 7.97
C VAL A 182 -2.97 -4.25 8.68
N SER A 183 -1.98 -5.03 8.22
CA SER A 183 -0.63 -4.98 8.79
C SER A 183 -0.01 -3.58 8.65
N VAL A 184 -0.11 -2.94 7.48
CA VAL A 184 0.43 -1.59 7.27
C VAL A 184 -0.33 -0.59 8.14
N SER A 185 -1.66 -0.61 8.15
CA SER A 185 -2.50 0.31 8.94
C SER A 185 -2.21 0.23 10.42
N SER A 186 -2.05 -0.99 10.96
CA SER A 186 -1.66 -1.20 12.36
C SER A 186 -0.33 -0.52 12.70
N VAL A 187 0.61 -0.51 11.76
CA VAL A 187 1.87 0.19 11.96
C VAL A 187 1.71 1.71 11.77
N LEU A 188 0.84 2.17 10.87
CA LEU A 188 0.51 3.60 10.76
C LEU A 188 -0.04 4.17 12.08
N GLU A 189 -0.87 3.40 12.79
CA GLU A 189 -1.33 3.79 14.13
C GLU A 189 -0.18 3.88 15.15
N GLN A 190 0.78 2.95 15.09
CA GLN A 190 1.98 3.01 15.93
C GLN A 190 2.86 4.22 15.59
N ILE A 191 2.97 4.56 14.31
CA ILE A 191 3.67 5.75 13.81
C ILE A 191 2.96 7.02 14.29
N ARG A 192 1.63 7.04 14.34
CA ARG A 192 0.85 8.17 14.88
C ARG A 192 1.23 8.45 16.33
N ILE A 193 1.15 7.44 17.19
CA ILE A 193 1.51 7.52 18.62
C ILE A 193 2.95 7.99 18.79
N SER A 194 3.82 7.45 17.95
CA SER A 194 5.25 7.77 17.87
C SER A 194 5.51 9.24 17.52
N VAL A 195 4.80 9.78 16.53
CA VAL A 195 4.91 11.18 16.10
C VAL A 195 4.41 12.12 17.20
N ASP A 196 3.28 11.80 17.83
CA ASP A 196 2.78 12.54 18.99
C ASP A 196 3.82 12.56 20.13
N PHE A 197 4.49 11.43 20.38
CA PHE A 197 5.55 11.37 21.37
C PHE A 197 6.77 12.21 20.98
N MET A 198 7.17 12.20 19.70
CA MET A 198 8.28 13.02 19.19
C MET A 198 8.01 14.51 19.40
N ILE A 199 6.80 14.99 19.04
CA ILE A 199 6.40 16.39 19.25
C ILE A 199 6.64 16.78 20.71
N ASN A 200 6.08 16.04 21.66
CA ASN A 200 6.23 16.29 23.10
C ASN A 200 7.69 16.23 23.59
N ARG A 201 8.50 15.36 22.99
CA ARG A 201 9.90 15.13 23.37
C ARG A 201 10.85 16.24 22.90
N PHE A 202 10.58 16.89 21.76
CA PHE A 202 11.41 17.98 21.23
C PHE A 202 11.14 19.34 21.88
N PHE A 203 9.97 19.54 22.48
CA PHE A 203 9.68 20.72 23.32
C PHE A 203 10.50 20.76 24.63
N GLY A 204 11.15 19.65 25.04
CA GLY A 204 11.75 19.49 26.37
C GLY A 204 13.28 19.52 26.45
N ASN A 205 13.99 20.40 25.74
CA ASN A 205 15.47 20.55 25.72
C ASN A 205 16.28 19.42 25.05
N LYS A 206 15.65 18.35 24.57
CA LYS A 206 16.37 17.19 24.02
C LYS A 206 17.16 17.48 22.75
N LEU A 207 16.76 18.48 21.97
CA LEU A 207 17.54 18.95 20.82
C LEU A 207 18.89 19.53 21.27
N ALA A 208 18.90 20.29 22.37
CA ALA A 208 20.13 20.81 22.97
C ALA A 208 21.04 19.66 23.44
N ASP A 209 20.47 18.60 24.01
CA ASP A 209 21.21 17.43 24.44
C ASP A 209 21.80 16.64 23.26
N LEU A 210 21.05 16.49 22.16
CA LEU A 210 21.53 15.85 20.94
C LEU A 210 22.66 16.63 20.26
N ARG A 211 22.65 17.97 20.35
CA ARG A 211 23.76 18.81 19.89
C ARG A 211 25.02 18.64 20.72
N ARG A 212 24.87 18.36 22.02
CA ARG A 212 25.99 18.15 22.95
C ARG A 212 26.63 16.77 22.84
N LEU A 213 26.09 15.88 22.00
CA LEU A 213 26.70 14.57 21.76
C LEU A 213 28.15 14.72 21.25
N PRO A 214 29.06 13.80 21.61
CA PRO A 214 30.39 13.74 21.04
C PRO A 214 30.36 13.72 19.51
N GLU A 215 31.34 14.36 18.87
CA GLU A 215 31.42 14.49 17.41
C GLU A 215 31.28 13.14 16.67
N ASP A 216 31.91 12.09 17.19
CA ASP A 216 31.85 10.75 16.60
C ASP A 216 30.45 10.13 16.68
N GLU A 217 29.72 10.39 17.77
CA GLU A 217 28.34 9.93 17.93
C GLU A 217 27.39 10.73 17.03
N ARG A 218 27.57 12.05 16.93
CA ARG A 218 26.83 12.91 16.00
C ARG A 218 26.99 12.45 14.56
N ARG A 219 28.22 12.10 14.15
CA ARG A 219 28.49 11.56 12.81
C ARG A 219 27.78 10.24 12.55
N ARG A 220 27.78 9.31 13.51
CA ARG A 220 27.07 8.02 13.37
C ARG A 220 25.54 8.22 13.26
N VAL A 221 24.98 9.07 14.12
CA VAL A 221 23.54 9.42 14.05
C VAL A 221 23.21 10.09 12.72
N SER A 222 24.05 11.02 12.26
CA SER A 222 23.92 11.70 10.97
C SER A 222 23.94 10.73 9.79
N MET A 223 24.88 9.79 9.77
CA MET A 223 24.95 8.75 8.73
C MET A 223 23.70 7.87 8.75
N GLY A 224 23.23 7.45 9.93
CA GLY A 224 22.01 6.67 10.05
C GLY A 224 20.76 7.43 9.58
N MET A 225 20.67 8.74 9.87
CA MET A 225 19.58 9.59 9.37
C MET A 225 19.59 9.70 7.85
N GLN A 226 20.77 9.92 7.24
CA GLN A 226 20.90 9.98 5.77
C GLN A 226 20.51 8.67 5.08
N GLN A 227 20.88 7.53 5.68
CA GLN A 227 20.45 6.22 5.20
C GLN A 227 18.93 6.10 5.26
N MET A 228 18.33 6.48 6.39
CA MET A 228 16.87 6.44 6.56
C MET A 228 16.12 7.34 5.59
N ILE A 229 16.59 8.57 5.39
CA ILE A 229 16.04 9.52 4.41
C ILE A 229 16.03 8.90 3.00
N SER A 230 17.12 8.20 2.65
CA SER A 230 17.27 7.52 1.36
C SER A 230 16.31 6.33 1.22
N CYS A 231 16.15 5.53 2.28
CA CYS A 231 15.17 4.42 2.33
C CYS A 231 13.75 4.94 2.14
N LEU A 232 13.30 5.87 2.99
CA LEU A 232 11.95 6.45 2.92
C LEU A 232 11.63 7.05 1.54
N ALA A 233 12.62 7.67 0.89
CA ALA A 233 12.47 8.17 -0.48
C ALA A 233 12.30 7.06 -1.52
N CYS A 234 13.04 5.95 -1.39
CA CYS A 234 12.90 4.78 -2.24
C CYS A 234 11.52 4.12 -2.10
N ASP A 235 11.03 4.00 -0.87
CA ASP A 235 9.75 3.35 -0.60
C ASP A 235 8.58 4.20 -1.09
N ALA A 236 8.62 5.51 -0.85
CA ALA A 236 7.65 6.45 -1.40
C ALA A 236 7.57 6.34 -2.93
N LYS A 237 8.73 6.27 -3.61
CA LYS A 237 8.80 6.06 -5.07
C LYS A 237 8.23 4.71 -5.49
N THR A 238 8.45 3.66 -4.71
CA THR A 238 7.97 2.31 -5.02
C THR A 238 6.45 2.25 -4.95
N CYS A 239 5.83 2.82 -3.90
CA CYS A 239 4.37 2.96 -3.80
C CYS A 239 3.79 3.73 -5.01
N ARG A 240 4.40 4.86 -5.39
CA ARG A 240 3.96 5.64 -6.58
C ARG A 240 4.05 4.84 -7.87
N SER A 241 5.18 4.17 -8.08
CA SER A 241 5.41 3.37 -9.28
C SER A 241 4.35 2.27 -9.38
N ALA A 242 3.98 1.67 -8.26
CA ALA A 242 3.02 0.60 -8.22
C ALA A 242 1.57 1.08 -8.46
N VAL A 243 1.19 2.28 -7.96
CA VAL A 243 -0.07 2.95 -8.33
C VAL A 243 -0.15 3.23 -9.83
N GLN A 244 0.96 3.66 -10.45
CA GLN A 244 1.03 3.81 -11.89
C GLN A 244 0.80 2.48 -12.63
N HIS A 245 1.34 1.37 -12.11
CA HIS A 245 1.10 0.04 -12.69
C HIS A 245 -0.38 -0.36 -12.65
N ILE A 246 -1.10 -0.13 -11.55
CA ILE A 246 -2.55 -0.39 -11.49
C ILE A 246 -3.28 0.44 -12.56
N SER A 247 -2.94 1.72 -12.70
CA SER A 247 -3.56 2.60 -13.70
C SER A 247 -3.33 2.09 -15.12
N ASN A 248 -2.12 1.60 -15.42
CA ASN A 248 -1.79 1.01 -16.72
C ASN A 248 -2.56 -0.30 -16.97
N LEU A 249 -2.69 -1.15 -15.94
CA LEU A 249 -3.48 -2.39 -16.03
C LEU A 249 -4.96 -2.08 -16.30
N GLU A 250 -5.55 -1.11 -15.60
CA GLU A 250 -6.92 -0.70 -15.89
C GLU A 250 -7.12 -0.30 -17.35
N GLU A 251 -6.17 0.46 -17.92
CA GLU A 251 -6.25 0.88 -19.31
C GLU A 251 -6.12 -0.31 -20.28
N GLU A 252 -5.18 -1.22 -20.01
CA GLU A 252 -4.97 -2.43 -20.80
C GLU A 252 -6.22 -3.30 -20.85
N TYR A 253 -6.78 -3.65 -19.69
CA TYR A 253 -7.93 -4.54 -19.61
C TYR A 253 -9.24 -3.87 -20.04
N TRP A 254 -9.34 -2.54 -19.93
CA TRP A 254 -10.46 -1.80 -20.52
C TRP A 254 -10.48 -1.93 -22.04
N ARG A 255 -9.31 -1.86 -22.70
CA ARG A 255 -9.20 -2.08 -24.15
C ARG A 255 -9.59 -3.51 -24.54
N LEU A 256 -9.18 -4.51 -23.75
CA LEU A 256 -9.59 -5.90 -23.96
C LEU A 256 -11.11 -6.06 -23.89
N LEU A 257 -11.74 -5.51 -22.84
CA LEU A 257 -13.19 -5.54 -22.67
C LEU A 257 -13.92 -4.88 -23.85
N GLN A 258 -13.44 -3.73 -24.32
CA GLN A 258 -14.01 -3.05 -25.49
C GLN A 258 -13.89 -3.87 -26.77
N SER A 259 -12.77 -4.58 -26.97
CA SER A 259 -12.59 -5.48 -28.11
C SER A 259 -13.58 -6.63 -28.09
N GLU A 260 -13.76 -7.28 -26.93
CA GLU A 260 -14.73 -8.38 -26.79
C GLU A 260 -16.17 -7.91 -27.03
N LEU A 261 -16.52 -6.72 -26.56
CA LEU A 261 -17.86 -6.15 -26.76
C LEU A 261 -18.15 -5.89 -28.23
N LYS A 262 -17.18 -5.37 -28.99
CA LYS A 262 -17.31 -5.14 -30.44
C LYS A 262 -17.46 -6.45 -31.22
N SER A 263 -16.63 -7.45 -30.92
CA SER A 263 -16.74 -8.76 -31.56
C SER A 263 -18.08 -9.44 -31.26
N ALA A 264 -18.64 -9.26 -30.07
CA ALA A 264 -19.95 -9.81 -29.73
C ALA A 264 -21.10 -9.12 -30.48
N SER A 265 -21.04 -7.81 -30.69
CA SER A 265 -22.07 -7.08 -31.46
C SER A 265 -22.06 -7.43 -32.95
N GLU A 266 -20.89 -7.65 -33.54
CA GLU A 266 -20.74 -8.04 -34.95
C GLU A 266 -21.33 -9.45 -35.21
N ILE A 267 -21.17 -10.36 -34.25
CA ILE A 267 -21.73 -11.72 -34.32
C ILE A 267 -23.26 -11.73 -34.14
N GLU A 268 -23.83 -10.82 -33.36
CA GLU A 268 -25.29 -10.69 -33.22
C GLU A 268 -25.95 -10.08 -34.46
N GLU A 269 -25.29 -9.11 -35.12
CA GLU A 269 -25.76 -8.56 -36.40
C GLU A 269 -25.76 -9.64 -37.50
N ASP A 270 -24.68 -10.41 -37.65
CA ASP A 270 -24.61 -11.47 -38.66
C ASP A 270 -25.70 -12.56 -38.48
N LYS A 271 -26.13 -12.82 -37.24
CA LYS A 271 -27.23 -13.77 -36.94
C LYS A 271 -28.63 -13.20 -37.16
N LEU A 272 -28.79 -11.89 -37.18
CA LEU A 272 -30.06 -11.21 -37.45
C LEU A 272 -30.29 -10.96 -38.94
N PHE A 273 -29.21 -11.02 -39.75
CA PHE A 273 -29.23 -10.80 -41.19
C PHE A 273 -28.93 -12.06 -42.03
N SER A 274 -28.91 -13.26 -41.41
CA SER A 274 -28.84 -14.57 -42.08
C SER A 274 -30.12 -15.39 -41.86
#